data_AF-A0A914P7Q4-F1
#
_entry.id   AF-A0A914P7Q4-F1
#
_cell.length_a   1.000
_cell.length_b   1.000
_cell.length_c   1.000
_cell.angle_alpha   90.00
_cell.angle_beta   90.00
_cell.angle_gamma   90.00
#
_symmetry.space_group_name_H-M   'P 1'
#
loop_
_entity.id
_entity.type
_entity.pdbx_description
1 polymer ?
#
loop_
_entity_poly.entity_id
_entity_poly.type
_entity_poly.pdbx_seq_one_letter_code
_entity_poly.pdbx_strand_id
1 'polypeptide(L)'
;MFWEGKFATDNIGINYKTAMTYDGTWLHYETGLPFMLHDFSAASKESVHLGLLALALNESNDLARIFFNSSLPSSWTSDLTSFIIDQLTKKITTYENFDRKYPGFGGYLPWYHVNDSGISLLSNWDNSVPSLDNGEMIWSIAAAVQALKDSGNTALSNRYQKYLTHLAETGLKIFLNQATPGISCVSGIPDIKKYPWENDYNTSTGCFLDDPYEGELFMFFVELFSDWKHYGGNQTIENIWKQKQKRAKSVQFTTDTGDKINVEQGYWFSSHEQWKFMELPYFDSDIANRVYLNGERARSHFSFQKKYAGLFAAVTNVTEPSNAALNPLPAYVSAAGIQEIASQPVQTNNLFTPYGAFPLILHPTSRPYGLAWYANMLQGPLMQGPQGSTESIWFDGSMICPVQTWDSKITTVSAMNGGILDLTRKYLKSKGKYDAFVGRVTKEWTETFGSGTLQGENQDFKGPQNGFSNAWKSFPC
;
A
#
# COMPACT_ATOMS: atom_id res chain seq x y z
N MET A 1 -10.97 -10.83 -8.30
CA MET A 1 -10.77 -10.08 -9.56
C MET A 1 -12.06 -9.49 -10.10
N PHE A 2 -12.99 -10.27 -10.68
CA PHE A 2 -14.21 -9.71 -11.29
C PHE A 2 -15.01 -8.81 -10.34
N TRP A 3 -15.37 -9.34 -9.17
CA TRP A 3 -16.15 -8.58 -8.18
C TRP A 3 -15.37 -7.40 -7.60
N GLU A 4 -14.08 -7.56 -7.31
CA GLU A 4 -13.22 -6.45 -6.88
C GLU A 4 -13.14 -5.33 -7.93
N GLY A 5 -13.17 -5.66 -9.23
CA GLY A 5 -13.16 -4.67 -10.30
C GLY A 5 -14.42 -3.79 -10.32
N LYS A 6 -15.53 -4.25 -9.75
CA LYS A 6 -16.74 -3.44 -9.59
C LYS A 6 -16.59 -2.32 -8.55
N PHE A 7 -15.57 -2.37 -7.70
CA PHE A 7 -15.22 -1.26 -6.81
C PHE A 7 -14.55 -0.11 -7.58
N ALA A 8 -13.68 -0.41 -8.54
CA ALA A 8 -12.95 0.60 -9.33
C ALA A 8 -13.81 1.23 -10.46
N THR A 9 -15.08 1.54 -10.17
CA THR A 9 -15.97 2.26 -11.09
C THR A 9 -16.23 3.70 -10.62
N ASP A 10 -16.83 4.49 -11.50
CA ASP A 10 -17.16 5.91 -11.23
C ASP A 10 -18.02 6.05 -9.99
N ASN A 11 -17.72 7.06 -9.17
CA ASN A 11 -18.45 7.37 -7.94
C ASN A 11 -18.55 6.19 -6.96
N ILE A 12 -17.58 5.27 -7.01
CA ILE A 12 -17.39 4.21 -6.01
C ILE A 12 -15.94 4.26 -5.52
N GLY A 13 -15.00 3.79 -6.34
CA GLY A 13 -13.57 3.78 -6.00
C GLY A 13 -12.75 4.83 -6.77
N ILE A 14 -13.24 5.30 -7.92
CA ILE A 14 -12.54 6.32 -8.74
C ILE A 14 -13.50 7.37 -9.30
N ASN A 15 -12.94 8.50 -9.72
CA ASN A 15 -13.59 9.50 -10.57
C ASN A 15 -13.15 9.29 -12.03
N TYR A 16 -14.04 8.90 -12.94
CA TYR A 16 -13.69 8.61 -14.34
C TYR A 16 -13.23 9.83 -15.16
N LYS A 17 -13.55 11.05 -14.72
CA LYS A 17 -13.14 12.27 -15.44
C LYS A 17 -11.66 12.58 -15.20
N THR A 18 -11.18 12.31 -13.99
CA THR A 18 -9.80 12.61 -13.58
C THR A 18 -8.92 11.37 -13.41
N ALA A 19 -9.55 10.19 -13.38
CA ALA A 19 -8.98 8.89 -13.01
C ALA A 19 -8.38 8.82 -11.59
N MET A 20 -8.70 9.81 -10.74
CA MET A 20 -8.24 9.87 -9.35
C MET A 20 -9.04 8.90 -8.49
N THR A 21 -8.37 8.25 -7.54
CA THR A 21 -9.01 7.41 -6.54
C THR A 21 -9.77 8.27 -5.53
N TYR A 22 -10.94 7.80 -5.12
CA TYR A 22 -11.49 8.10 -3.79
C TYR A 22 -10.84 7.13 -2.80
N ASP A 23 -10.74 7.49 -1.52
CA ASP A 23 -10.31 6.57 -0.47
C ASP A 23 -11.21 5.33 -0.46
N GLY A 24 -12.52 5.56 -0.61
CA GLY A 24 -13.52 4.52 -0.57
C GLY A 24 -14.96 5.02 -0.66
N THR A 25 -15.88 4.12 -0.35
CA THR A 25 -17.30 4.43 -0.25
C THR A 25 -17.98 3.62 0.85
N TRP A 26 -19.02 4.21 1.42
CA TRP A 26 -19.95 3.57 2.32
C TRP A 26 -20.96 2.69 1.62
N LEU A 27 -21.30 1.60 2.28
CA LEU A 27 -22.31 0.64 1.85
C LEU A 27 -23.54 0.71 2.76
N HIS A 28 -24.72 0.59 2.17
CA HIS A 28 -25.93 0.35 2.94
C HIS A 28 -25.83 -1.01 3.66
N TYR A 29 -26.11 -1.03 4.96
CA TYR A 29 -25.95 -2.24 5.77
C TYR A 29 -26.91 -3.37 5.34
N GLU A 30 -28.09 -3.05 4.80
CA GLU A 30 -29.03 -4.07 4.31
C GLU A 30 -28.72 -4.55 2.89
N THR A 31 -28.31 -3.66 1.99
CA THR A 31 -28.24 -3.96 0.54
C THR A 31 -26.81 -4.15 0.04
N GLY A 32 -25.80 -3.66 0.77
CA GLY A 32 -24.41 -3.67 0.34
C GLY A 32 -24.13 -2.73 -0.83
N LEU A 33 -25.06 -1.81 -1.15
CA LEU A 33 -24.91 -0.86 -2.23
C LEU A 33 -24.23 0.43 -1.76
N PRO A 34 -23.36 1.03 -2.58
CA PRO A 34 -22.74 2.33 -2.29
C PRO A 34 -23.77 3.44 -2.07
N PHE A 35 -23.54 4.33 -1.09
CA PHE A 35 -24.43 5.47 -0.86
C PHE A 35 -23.74 6.79 -0.49
N MET A 36 -22.50 6.74 0.00
CA MET A 36 -21.74 7.95 0.35
C MET A 36 -20.27 7.75 0.02
N LEU A 37 -19.68 8.70 -0.68
CA LEU A 37 -18.27 8.68 -1.04
C LEU A 37 -17.40 9.21 0.09
N HIS A 38 -16.23 8.63 0.26
CA HIS A 38 -15.11 9.34 0.85
C HIS A 38 -14.49 10.19 -0.27
N ASP A 39 -14.93 11.44 -0.38
CA ASP A 39 -14.53 12.35 -1.47
C ASP A 39 -13.06 12.84 -1.37
N PHE A 40 -12.25 12.19 -0.53
CA PHE A 40 -10.83 12.43 -0.35
C PHE A 40 -10.01 11.17 -0.66
N SER A 41 -8.72 11.33 -0.91
CA SER A 41 -7.77 10.22 -1.08
C SER A 41 -6.34 10.71 -0.78
N ALA A 42 -5.35 9.83 -1.00
CA ALA A 42 -3.93 10.09 -0.81
C ALA A 42 -3.09 9.33 -1.84
N ALA A 43 -1.79 9.62 -1.88
CA ALA A 43 -0.84 8.94 -2.77
C ALA A 43 -0.77 7.41 -2.52
N SER A 44 -1.06 6.96 -1.30
CA SER A 44 -1.13 5.53 -0.94
C SER A 44 -2.17 4.77 -1.76
N LYS A 45 -3.39 5.29 -1.88
CA LYS A 45 -4.46 4.69 -2.71
C LYS A 45 -4.17 4.81 -4.21
N GLU A 46 -3.51 5.90 -4.61
CA GLU A 46 -3.05 6.07 -5.98
C GLU A 46 -2.02 5.03 -6.39
N SER A 47 -1.16 4.59 -5.47
CA SER A 47 -0.12 3.58 -5.74
C SER A 47 -0.73 2.27 -6.25
N VAL A 48 -1.65 1.66 -5.50
CA VAL A 48 -2.29 0.39 -5.89
C VAL A 48 -3.14 0.53 -7.15
N HIS A 49 -3.82 1.66 -7.36
CA HIS A 49 -4.56 1.89 -8.60
C HIS A 49 -3.62 2.01 -9.81
N LEU A 50 -2.60 2.86 -9.70
CA LEU A 50 -1.64 3.10 -10.78
C LEU A 50 -0.81 1.85 -11.10
N GLY A 51 -0.40 1.10 -10.07
CA GLY A 51 0.29 -0.18 -10.22
C GLY A 51 -0.56 -1.19 -10.97
N LEU A 52 -1.86 -1.32 -10.65
CA LEU A 52 -2.77 -2.19 -11.40
C LEU A 52 -2.98 -1.72 -12.84
N LEU A 53 -3.14 -0.42 -13.09
CA LEU A 53 -3.22 0.11 -14.46
C LEU A 53 -1.96 -0.28 -15.26
N ALA A 54 -0.78 -0.15 -14.67
CA ALA A 54 0.48 -0.54 -15.29
C ALA A 54 0.53 -2.06 -15.60
N LEU A 55 0.05 -2.89 -14.68
CA LEU A 55 -0.07 -4.34 -14.90
C LEU A 55 -1.06 -4.69 -16.02
N ALA A 56 -2.18 -3.97 -16.11
CA ALA A 56 -3.23 -4.22 -17.12
C ALA A 56 -2.82 -3.85 -18.55
N LEU A 57 -1.80 -3.01 -18.73
CA LEU A 57 -1.18 -2.74 -20.03
C LEU A 57 -0.48 -3.98 -20.61
N ASN A 58 -0.03 -4.90 -19.76
CA ASN A 58 0.45 -6.20 -20.23
C ASN A 58 -0.75 -7.08 -20.60
N GLU A 59 -0.93 -7.32 -21.91
CA GLU A 59 -2.05 -8.13 -22.41
C GLU A 59 -2.06 -9.56 -21.88
N SER A 60 -0.91 -10.08 -21.41
CA SER A 60 -0.80 -11.41 -20.80
C SER A 60 -1.13 -11.43 -19.30
N ASN A 61 -1.41 -10.30 -18.66
CA ASN A 61 -1.84 -10.27 -17.26
C ASN A 61 -3.37 -10.37 -17.14
N ASP A 62 -3.86 -11.61 -17.18
CA ASP A 62 -5.30 -11.90 -17.14
C ASP A 62 -6.00 -11.36 -15.88
N LEU A 63 -5.33 -11.41 -14.71
CA LEU A 63 -5.96 -11.01 -13.45
C LEU A 63 -6.24 -9.50 -13.40
N ALA A 64 -5.24 -8.67 -13.75
CA ALA A 64 -5.41 -7.22 -13.85
C ALA A 64 -6.43 -6.86 -14.95
N ARG A 65 -6.43 -7.59 -16.06
CA ARG A 65 -7.39 -7.35 -17.15
C ARG A 65 -8.82 -7.73 -16.79
N ILE A 66 -9.05 -8.84 -16.09
CA ILE A 66 -10.37 -9.22 -15.56
C ILE A 66 -10.89 -8.14 -14.60
N PHE A 67 -10.01 -7.60 -13.75
CA PHE A 67 -10.35 -6.52 -12.84
C PHE A 67 -10.88 -5.30 -13.61
N PHE A 68 -10.10 -4.71 -14.52
CA PHE A 68 -10.53 -3.51 -15.23
C PHE A 68 -11.63 -3.75 -16.26
N ASN A 69 -11.73 -4.94 -16.86
CA ASN A 69 -12.87 -5.28 -17.71
C ASN A 69 -14.19 -5.21 -16.93
N SER A 70 -14.15 -5.51 -15.63
CA SER A 70 -15.30 -5.38 -14.73
C SER A 70 -15.57 -3.93 -14.32
N SER A 71 -14.55 -3.07 -14.40
CA SER A 71 -14.57 -1.63 -14.13
C SER A 71 -14.94 -0.77 -15.34
N LEU A 72 -15.15 -1.35 -16.53
CA LEU A 72 -15.44 -0.58 -17.74
C LEU A 72 -16.82 0.11 -17.65
N PRO A 73 -16.91 1.41 -17.96
CA PRO A 73 -18.20 2.07 -18.14
C PRO A 73 -18.97 1.42 -19.29
N SER A 74 -20.28 1.26 -19.15
CA SER A 74 -21.13 0.72 -20.24
C SER A 74 -21.13 1.59 -21.51
N SER A 75 -20.79 2.87 -21.37
CA SER A 75 -20.60 3.82 -22.48
C SER A 75 -19.23 3.71 -23.17
N TRP A 76 -18.28 2.95 -22.61
CA TRP A 76 -16.98 2.73 -23.22
C TRP A 76 -17.09 1.73 -24.36
N THR A 77 -16.77 2.16 -25.58
CA THR A 77 -16.94 1.34 -26.80
C THR A 77 -15.63 0.87 -27.42
N SER A 78 -14.49 1.43 -26.98
CA SER A 78 -13.14 1.01 -27.40
C SER A 78 -12.67 -0.22 -26.62
N ASP A 79 -11.51 -0.77 -26.98
CA ASP A 79 -10.90 -1.87 -26.24
C ASP A 79 -10.43 -1.46 -24.82
N LEU A 80 -10.15 -2.48 -24.01
CA LEU A 80 -9.66 -2.31 -22.64
C LEU A 80 -8.32 -1.57 -22.60
N THR A 81 -7.41 -1.84 -23.52
CA THR A 81 -6.08 -1.19 -23.54
C THR A 81 -6.22 0.32 -23.71
N SER A 82 -7.13 0.76 -24.58
CA SER A 82 -7.50 2.17 -24.78
C SER A 82 -8.09 2.79 -23.52
N PHE A 83 -8.90 2.05 -22.77
CA PHE A 83 -9.40 2.51 -21.46
C PHE A 83 -8.26 2.72 -20.46
N ILE A 84 -7.34 1.76 -20.34
CA ILE A 84 -6.19 1.88 -19.44
C ILE A 84 -5.32 3.09 -19.81
N ILE A 85 -5.06 3.31 -21.11
CA ILE A 85 -4.30 4.48 -21.59
C ILE A 85 -5.03 5.80 -21.31
N ASP A 86 -6.35 5.85 -21.46
CA ASP A 86 -7.16 7.00 -21.09
C ASP A 86 -7.07 7.31 -19.58
N GLN A 87 -7.20 6.29 -18.73
CA GLN A 87 -7.07 6.45 -17.27
C GLN A 87 -5.68 6.97 -16.88
N LEU A 88 -4.61 6.38 -17.42
CA LEU A 88 -3.24 6.86 -17.19
C LEU A 88 -3.05 8.30 -17.68
N THR A 89 -3.60 8.64 -18.85
CA THR A 89 -3.52 10.00 -19.41
C THR A 89 -4.21 11.03 -18.52
N LYS A 90 -5.42 10.72 -18.04
CA LYS A 90 -6.17 11.61 -17.13
C LYS A 90 -5.48 11.78 -15.79
N LYS A 91 -4.96 10.68 -15.22
CA LYS A 91 -4.26 10.69 -13.93
C LYS A 91 -3.02 11.57 -13.95
N ILE A 92 -2.10 11.36 -14.91
CA ILE A 92 -0.89 12.19 -15.00
C ILE A 92 -1.21 13.66 -15.31
N THR A 93 -2.26 13.92 -16.10
CA THR A 93 -2.72 15.30 -16.36
C THR A 93 -3.22 15.96 -15.08
N THR A 94 -3.94 15.23 -14.22
CA THR A 94 -4.41 15.74 -12.93
C THR A 94 -3.24 16.05 -12.00
N TYR A 95 -2.22 15.19 -11.95
CA TYR A 95 -0.99 15.41 -11.17
C TYR A 95 -0.26 16.68 -11.63
N GLU A 96 -0.01 16.80 -12.94
CA GLU A 96 0.65 17.97 -13.54
C GLU A 96 -0.14 19.27 -13.30
N ASN A 97 -1.48 19.20 -13.28
CA ASN A 97 -2.33 20.34 -12.99
C ASN A 97 -2.28 20.75 -11.51
N PHE A 98 -2.26 19.79 -10.59
CA PHE A 98 -2.10 20.06 -9.17
C PHE A 98 -0.75 20.71 -8.87
N ASP A 99 0.34 20.14 -9.41
CA ASP A 99 1.70 20.67 -9.24
C ASP A 99 1.82 22.11 -9.76
N ARG A 100 1.27 22.40 -10.95
CA ARG A 100 1.24 23.78 -11.48
C ARG A 100 0.45 24.74 -10.58
N LYS A 101 -0.61 24.28 -9.93
CA LYS A 101 -1.47 25.09 -9.07
C LYS A 101 -0.86 25.28 -7.67
N TYR A 102 -0.08 24.32 -7.19
CA TYR A 102 0.52 24.29 -5.86
C TYR A 102 1.99 23.83 -5.91
N PRO A 103 2.89 24.61 -6.53
CA PRO A 103 4.27 24.19 -6.76
C PRO A 103 5.07 23.99 -5.47
N GLY A 104 4.60 24.49 -4.32
CA GLY A 104 5.25 24.26 -3.03
C GLY A 104 5.22 22.80 -2.58
N PHE A 105 4.37 21.96 -3.19
CA PHE A 105 4.41 20.51 -2.99
C PHE A 105 5.47 19.82 -3.86
N GLY A 106 6.07 20.49 -4.85
CA GLY A 106 7.13 19.95 -5.70
C GLY A 106 6.79 18.61 -6.37
N GLY A 107 5.58 18.49 -6.90
CA GLY A 107 5.04 17.26 -7.49
C GLY A 107 4.49 16.22 -6.50
N TYR A 108 4.72 16.37 -5.20
CA TYR A 108 4.18 15.41 -4.23
C TYR A 108 2.70 15.67 -3.95
N LEU A 109 1.94 14.63 -3.59
CA LEU A 109 0.53 14.76 -3.28
C LEU A 109 0.31 14.75 -1.75
N PRO A 110 -0.42 15.72 -1.18
CA PRO A 110 -0.95 15.60 0.17
C PRO A 110 -2.08 14.56 0.21
N TRP A 111 -2.79 14.48 1.34
CA TRP A 111 -4.18 14.04 1.27
C TRP A 111 -5.01 15.14 0.59
N TYR A 112 -5.93 14.76 -0.29
CA TYR A 112 -6.63 15.70 -1.17
C TYR A 112 -8.10 15.32 -1.32
N HIS A 113 -8.96 16.30 -1.62
CA HIS A 113 -10.30 16.07 -2.14
C HIS A 113 -10.27 15.79 -3.63
N VAL A 114 -11.24 15.01 -4.11
CA VAL A 114 -11.42 14.63 -5.51
C VAL A 114 -12.77 15.09 -6.02
N ASN A 115 -12.77 15.72 -7.19
CA ASN A 115 -13.98 16.00 -7.94
C ASN A 115 -13.71 15.96 -9.45
N ASP A 116 -14.76 16.23 -10.23
CA ASP A 116 -14.73 16.21 -11.69
C ASP A 116 -13.74 17.20 -12.34
N SER A 117 -13.30 18.23 -11.60
CA SER A 117 -12.34 19.24 -12.07
C SER A 117 -10.88 18.90 -11.72
N GLY A 118 -10.63 17.84 -10.95
CA GLY A 118 -9.30 17.45 -10.49
C GLY A 118 -9.25 17.22 -8.99
N ILE A 119 -8.08 17.51 -8.40
CA ILE A 119 -7.85 17.41 -6.95
C ILE A 119 -7.65 18.79 -6.32
N SER A 120 -8.05 18.91 -5.05
CA SER A 120 -7.89 20.10 -4.23
C SER A 120 -7.42 19.75 -2.82
N LEU A 121 -6.87 20.74 -2.12
CA LEU A 121 -6.35 20.56 -0.76
C LEU A 121 -7.44 20.09 0.21
N LEU A 122 -7.11 19.09 1.02
CA LEU A 122 -7.90 18.65 2.16
C LEU A 122 -7.50 19.47 3.40
N SER A 123 -8.46 19.80 4.27
CA SER A 123 -8.18 20.47 5.54
C SER A 123 -7.19 19.66 6.38
N ASN A 124 -6.27 20.35 7.07
CA ASN A 124 -5.13 19.78 7.84
C ASN A 124 -3.99 19.22 6.99
N TRP A 125 -4.15 19.19 5.67
CA TRP A 125 -3.11 18.79 4.70
C TRP A 125 -2.83 19.88 3.68
N ASP A 126 -3.43 21.06 3.84
CA ASP A 126 -3.36 22.17 2.90
C ASP A 126 -1.98 22.82 2.82
N ASN A 127 -1.10 22.54 3.79
CA ASN A 127 0.30 22.98 3.82
C ASN A 127 1.24 21.86 4.30
N SER A 128 0.86 20.60 4.16
CA SER A 128 1.65 19.46 4.66
C SER A 128 1.63 18.31 3.67
N VAL A 129 2.75 17.59 3.53
CA VAL A 129 2.87 16.49 2.58
C VAL A 129 3.55 15.27 3.21
N PRO A 130 2.96 14.05 3.12
CA PRO A 130 3.54 12.85 3.69
C PRO A 130 4.51 12.17 2.71
N SER A 131 5.68 11.77 3.17
CA SER A 131 6.66 11.05 2.34
C SER A 131 6.32 9.56 2.19
N LEU A 132 5.67 8.95 3.18
CA LEU A 132 5.29 7.52 3.15
C LEU A 132 4.35 7.22 1.96
N ASP A 133 3.19 7.85 1.92
CA ASP A 133 2.19 7.65 0.85
C ASP A 133 2.77 7.95 -0.54
N ASN A 134 3.62 8.96 -0.64
CA ASN A 134 4.27 9.32 -1.90
C ASN A 134 5.35 8.31 -2.29
N GLY A 135 6.06 7.72 -1.32
CA GLY A 135 7.02 6.64 -1.55
C GLY A 135 6.35 5.44 -2.23
N GLU A 136 5.14 5.08 -1.83
CA GLU A 136 4.33 4.03 -2.46
C GLU A 136 3.98 4.41 -3.91
N MET A 137 3.40 5.60 -4.11
CA MET A 137 2.97 6.05 -5.45
C MET A 137 4.13 6.16 -6.46
N ILE A 138 5.31 6.59 -6.00
CA ILE A 138 6.50 6.78 -6.83
C ILE A 138 6.90 5.49 -7.57
N TRP A 139 6.86 4.34 -6.89
CA TRP A 139 7.25 3.08 -7.52
C TRP A 139 6.20 2.57 -8.50
N SER A 140 4.93 2.86 -8.23
CA SER A 140 3.85 2.66 -9.20
C SER A 140 3.96 3.60 -10.43
N ILE A 141 4.44 4.84 -10.27
CA ILE A 141 4.81 5.72 -11.39
C ILE A 141 5.95 5.10 -12.21
N ALA A 142 6.99 4.58 -11.55
CA ALA A 142 8.09 3.92 -12.24
C ALA A 142 7.63 2.66 -13.01
N ALA A 143 6.70 1.88 -12.45
CA ALA A 143 6.08 0.76 -13.15
C ALA A 143 5.25 1.22 -14.34
N ALA A 144 4.48 2.31 -14.23
CA ALA A 144 3.75 2.88 -15.36
C ALA A 144 4.68 3.34 -16.49
N VAL A 145 5.81 3.99 -16.16
CA VAL A 145 6.85 4.34 -17.15
C VAL A 145 7.29 3.10 -17.92
N GLN A 146 7.63 2.02 -17.21
CA GLN A 146 8.10 0.78 -17.82
C GLN A 146 7.01 0.09 -18.65
N ALA A 147 5.79 -0.04 -18.14
CA ALA A 147 4.68 -0.69 -18.84
C ALA A 147 4.24 0.08 -20.10
N LEU A 148 4.21 1.41 -20.05
CA LEU A 148 3.93 2.25 -21.22
C LEU A 148 5.03 2.12 -22.27
N LYS A 149 6.29 1.97 -21.85
CA LYS A 149 7.41 1.74 -22.77
C LYS A 149 7.30 0.36 -23.43
N ASP A 150 7.04 -0.68 -22.64
CA ASP A 150 6.88 -2.06 -23.11
C ASP A 150 5.69 -2.18 -24.09
N SER A 151 4.63 -1.39 -23.90
CA SER A 151 3.47 -1.34 -24.81
C SER A 151 3.62 -0.39 -26.01
N GLY A 152 4.77 0.27 -26.18
CA GLY A 152 5.03 1.20 -27.29
C GLY A 152 4.41 2.59 -27.14
N ASN A 153 3.75 2.89 -26.01
CA ASN A 153 3.15 4.19 -25.68
C ASN A 153 4.19 5.22 -25.20
N THR A 154 5.20 5.46 -26.04
CA THR A 154 6.41 6.24 -25.71
C THR A 154 6.11 7.67 -25.26
N ALA A 155 5.15 8.35 -25.88
CA ALA A 155 4.81 9.73 -25.52
C ALA A 155 4.27 9.86 -24.09
N LEU A 156 3.38 8.95 -23.68
CA LEU A 156 2.83 8.92 -22.33
C LEU A 156 3.87 8.43 -21.32
N SER A 157 4.69 7.43 -21.69
CA SER A 157 5.83 6.98 -20.88
C SER A 157 6.78 8.14 -20.56
N ASN A 158 7.09 8.99 -21.54
CA ASN A 158 7.93 10.17 -21.36
C ASN A 158 7.32 11.22 -20.41
N ARG A 159 5.99 11.40 -20.40
CA ARG A 159 5.32 12.30 -19.45
C ARG A 159 5.48 11.80 -18.01
N TYR A 160 5.18 10.53 -17.76
CA TYR A 160 5.38 9.91 -16.45
C TYR A 160 6.85 9.94 -16.03
N GLN A 161 7.78 9.68 -16.95
CA GLN A 161 9.21 9.75 -16.65
C GLN A 161 9.65 11.17 -16.26
N LYS A 162 9.13 12.20 -16.95
CA LYS A 162 9.41 13.60 -16.61
C LYS A 162 8.88 13.95 -15.22
N TYR A 163 7.67 13.50 -14.89
CA TYR A 163 7.10 13.69 -13.56
C TYR A 163 7.93 13.00 -12.47
N LEU A 164 8.34 11.75 -12.70
CA LEU A 164 9.21 11.01 -11.78
C LEU A 164 10.57 11.69 -11.58
N THR A 165 11.15 12.24 -12.64
CA THR A 165 12.37 13.06 -12.55
C THR A 165 12.15 14.30 -11.69
N HIS A 166 11.02 14.99 -11.87
CA HIS A 166 10.68 16.15 -11.06
C HIS A 166 10.59 15.82 -9.56
N LEU A 167 9.97 14.68 -9.20
CA LEU A 167 9.94 14.20 -7.81
C LEU A 167 11.36 13.96 -7.26
N ALA A 168 12.25 13.38 -8.06
CA ALA A 168 13.62 13.12 -7.64
C ALA A 168 14.42 14.42 -7.40
N GLU A 169 14.17 15.46 -8.20
CA GLU A 169 14.80 16.78 -8.08
C GLU A 169 14.36 17.52 -6.82
N THR A 170 13.09 17.39 -6.42
CA THR A 170 12.50 18.14 -5.29
C THR A 170 12.54 17.36 -3.97
N GLY A 171 12.65 16.03 -4.01
CA GLY A 171 12.51 15.15 -2.85
C GLY A 171 13.40 15.49 -1.67
N LEU A 172 14.71 15.65 -1.89
CA LEU A 172 15.64 16.02 -0.81
C LEU A 172 15.38 17.42 -0.27
N LYS A 173 15.02 18.39 -1.12
CA LYS A 173 14.72 19.75 -0.67
C LYS A 173 13.51 19.78 0.27
N ILE A 174 12.51 18.94 0.00
CA ILE A 174 11.25 18.92 0.76
C ILE A 174 11.37 18.08 2.03
N PHE A 175 11.97 16.89 1.94
CA PHE A 175 11.85 15.88 3.00
C PHE A 175 13.11 15.66 3.82
N LEU A 176 14.30 15.99 3.32
CA LEU A 176 15.52 15.82 4.11
C LEU A 176 15.60 16.91 5.17
N ASN A 177 15.52 16.51 6.43
CA ASN A 177 15.80 17.41 7.54
C ASN A 177 17.33 17.57 7.68
N GLN A 178 17.82 18.80 7.54
CA GLN A 178 19.25 19.09 7.64
C GLN A 178 19.73 19.28 9.09
N ALA A 179 18.84 19.63 10.03
CA ALA A 179 19.18 19.83 11.43
C ALA A 179 19.34 18.49 12.18
N THR A 180 18.48 17.53 11.88
CA THR A 180 18.56 16.14 12.32
C THR A 180 18.52 15.26 11.07
N PRO A 181 19.69 14.82 10.54
CA PRO A 181 19.75 14.08 9.28
C PRO A 181 18.81 12.88 9.26
N GLY A 182 17.74 13.00 8.48
CA GLY A 182 16.65 12.04 8.40
C GLY A 182 15.60 12.49 7.38
N ILE A 183 14.85 11.53 6.84
CA ILE A 183 13.74 11.80 5.93
C ILE A 183 12.48 12.03 6.76
N SER A 184 11.88 13.21 6.66
CA SER A 184 10.67 13.60 7.39
C SER A 184 9.49 12.71 7.01
N CYS A 185 8.71 12.20 7.97
CA CYS A 185 7.44 11.51 7.69
C CYS A 185 6.43 12.46 7.03
N VAL A 186 6.35 13.69 7.55
CA VAL A 186 5.53 14.77 7.03
C VAL A 186 6.37 16.04 6.98
N SER A 187 6.38 16.69 5.83
CA SER A 187 7.02 17.99 5.65
C SER A 187 5.98 19.11 5.68
N GLY A 188 6.22 20.13 6.50
CA GLY A 188 5.48 21.38 6.49
C GLY A 188 5.94 22.29 5.35
N ILE A 189 4.98 22.90 4.66
CA ILE A 189 5.18 23.74 3.48
C ILE A 189 4.84 25.19 3.83
N PRO A 190 5.82 26.09 3.98
CA PRO A 190 5.56 27.47 4.37
C PRO A 190 4.68 28.24 3.38
N ASP A 191 4.96 28.12 2.08
CA ASP A 191 4.20 28.75 1.01
C ASP A 191 3.97 27.79 -0.15
N ILE A 192 2.74 27.28 -0.24
CA ILE A 192 2.30 26.33 -1.26
C ILE A 192 2.29 26.90 -2.68
N LYS A 193 2.46 28.23 -2.85
CA LYS A 193 2.47 28.91 -4.15
C LYS A 193 3.88 29.20 -4.68
N LYS A 194 4.90 29.02 -3.85
CA LYS A 194 6.31 29.16 -4.24
C LYS A 194 6.90 27.83 -4.67
N TYR A 195 7.91 27.85 -5.54
CA TYR A 195 8.62 26.63 -5.90
C TYR A 195 9.46 26.09 -4.73
N PRO A 196 9.90 24.82 -4.77
CA PRO A 196 10.58 24.23 -3.61
C PRO A 196 11.87 24.93 -3.17
N TRP A 197 12.67 25.43 -4.10
CA TRP A 197 13.90 26.16 -3.79
C TRP A 197 13.68 27.54 -3.15
N GLU A 198 12.45 28.06 -3.19
CA GLU A 198 12.05 29.33 -2.55
C GLU A 198 11.40 29.11 -1.17
N ASN A 199 11.26 27.86 -0.74
CA ASN A 199 10.67 27.46 0.52
C ASN A 199 11.73 26.93 1.51
N ASP A 200 11.46 27.13 2.80
CA ASP A 200 12.22 26.55 3.91
C ASP A 200 11.38 25.50 4.63
N TYR A 201 11.40 24.28 4.09
CA TYR A 201 10.65 23.15 4.62
C TYR A 201 11.10 22.75 6.03
N ASN A 202 10.16 22.20 6.81
CA ASN A 202 10.42 21.66 8.14
C ASN A 202 9.76 20.30 8.32
N THR A 203 10.21 19.54 9.33
CA THR A 203 9.54 18.30 9.76
C THR A 203 8.39 18.67 10.69
N SER A 204 7.15 18.61 10.21
CA SER A 204 5.99 19.15 10.94
C SER A 204 5.61 18.35 12.19
N THR A 205 5.90 17.04 12.20
CA THR A 205 5.49 16.11 13.26
C THR A 205 6.65 15.64 14.15
N GLY A 206 7.89 16.08 13.87
CA GLY A 206 9.09 15.51 14.50
C GLY A 206 9.34 14.03 14.20
N CYS A 207 8.60 13.45 13.23
CA CYS A 207 8.69 12.06 12.81
C CYS A 207 9.63 11.91 11.61
N PHE A 208 10.39 10.81 11.60
CA PHE A 208 11.26 10.41 10.49
C PHE A 208 10.90 9.02 9.98
N LEU A 209 11.10 8.76 8.68
CA LEU A 209 10.96 7.43 8.07
C LEU A 209 12.16 6.54 8.45
N ASP A 210 12.30 6.27 9.73
CA ASP A 210 13.43 5.57 10.34
C ASP A 210 13.17 4.07 10.58
N ASP A 211 12.01 3.54 10.21
CA ASP A 211 11.66 2.13 10.39
C ASP A 211 11.72 1.32 9.06
N PRO A 212 11.68 -0.01 9.10
CA PRO A 212 11.74 -0.83 7.89
C PRO A 212 10.36 -1.08 7.27
N TYR A 213 9.35 -0.23 7.46
CA TYR A 213 8.03 -0.50 6.90
C TYR A 213 7.84 0.24 5.55
N GLU A 214 6.67 0.77 5.27
CA GLU A 214 6.27 1.33 3.97
C GLU A 214 7.12 2.54 3.59
N GLY A 215 7.47 3.39 4.57
CA GLY A 215 8.27 4.60 4.36
C GLY A 215 9.67 4.34 3.78
N GLU A 216 10.19 3.13 3.90
CA GLU A 216 11.46 2.74 3.28
C GLU A 216 11.45 2.87 1.75
N LEU A 217 10.27 2.78 1.12
CA LEU A 217 10.09 3.02 -0.32
C LEU A 217 10.55 4.43 -0.73
N PHE A 218 10.23 5.44 0.07
CA PHE A 218 10.64 6.81 -0.19
C PHE A 218 12.16 6.97 -0.03
N MET A 219 12.74 6.35 1.01
CA MET A 219 14.18 6.37 1.26
C MET A 219 14.96 5.80 0.06
N PHE A 220 14.53 4.65 -0.46
CA PHE A 220 15.14 4.07 -1.66
C PHE A 220 15.01 4.97 -2.89
N PHE A 221 13.87 5.64 -3.07
CA PHE A 221 13.71 6.54 -4.20
C PHE A 221 14.73 7.67 -4.17
N VAL A 222 14.83 8.38 -3.05
CA VAL A 222 15.77 9.51 -2.95
C VAL A 222 17.22 9.05 -2.97
N GLU A 223 17.58 7.92 -2.36
CA GLU A 223 18.95 7.36 -2.47
C GLU A 223 19.34 7.08 -3.94
N LEU A 224 18.43 6.47 -4.70
CA LEU A 224 18.76 5.99 -6.04
C LEU A 224 18.70 7.08 -7.11
N PHE A 225 17.81 8.08 -6.95
CA PHE A 225 17.46 9.02 -8.02
C PHE A 225 17.70 10.50 -7.72
N SER A 226 17.82 10.93 -6.46
CA SER A 226 18.08 12.34 -6.12
C SER A 226 19.57 12.69 -6.16
N ASP A 227 19.88 13.99 -6.35
CA ASP A 227 21.25 14.49 -6.27
C ASP A 227 21.65 14.82 -4.83
N TRP A 228 22.40 13.90 -4.21
CA TRP A 228 22.90 14.06 -2.84
C TRP A 228 24.12 14.97 -2.71
N LYS A 229 24.73 15.43 -3.81
CA LYS A 229 25.99 16.21 -3.77
C LYS A 229 25.89 17.45 -2.89
N HIS A 230 24.73 18.10 -2.89
CA HIS A 230 24.45 19.29 -2.11
C HIS A 230 23.91 19.01 -0.70
N TYR A 231 23.74 17.73 -0.35
CA TYR A 231 23.11 17.27 0.89
C TYR A 231 24.03 16.32 1.70
N GLY A 232 25.35 16.50 1.56
CA GLY A 232 26.37 15.73 2.28
C GLY A 232 26.73 14.38 1.65
N GLY A 233 26.16 14.04 0.50
CA GLY A 233 26.53 12.86 -0.30
C GLY A 233 26.32 11.53 0.44
N ASN A 234 27.17 10.55 0.10
CA ASN A 234 27.10 9.19 0.66
C ASN A 234 27.18 9.14 2.18
N GLN A 235 27.87 10.10 2.82
CA GLN A 235 27.98 10.11 4.28
C GLN A 235 26.62 10.33 4.94
N THR A 236 25.79 11.22 4.39
CA THR A 236 24.42 11.44 4.88
C THR A 236 23.56 10.20 4.66
N ILE A 237 23.65 9.58 3.49
CA ILE A 237 22.92 8.34 3.15
C ILE A 237 23.24 7.24 4.16
N GLU A 238 24.52 6.96 4.40
CA GLU A 238 24.92 5.93 5.38
C GLU A 238 24.51 6.28 6.82
N ASN A 239 24.48 7.57 7.19
CA ASN A 239 24.01 7.98 8.51
C ASN A 239 22.51 7.71 8.68
N ILE A 240 21.70 7.93 7.63
CA ILE A 240 20.26 7.62 7.66
C ILE A 240 20.06 6.10 7.77
N TRP A 241 20.76 5.29 6.97
CA TRP A 241 20.68 3.82 7.09
C TRP A 241 21.09 3.30 8.47
N LYS A 242 22.16 3.84 9.07
CA LYS A 242 22.55 3.52 10.44
C LYS A 242 21.47 3.89 11.48
N GLN A 243 20.67 4.92 11.24
CA GLN A 243 19.52 5.22 12.10
C GLN A 243 18.41 4.19 11.87
N LYS A 244 18.12 3.87 10.61
CA LYS A 244 17.10 2.86 10.25
C LYS A 244 17.40 1.49 10.85
N GLN A 245 18.65 1.09 10.83
CA GLN A 245 19.12 -0.16 11.41
C GLN A 245 18.81 -0.29 12.91
N LYS A 246 18.68 0.82 13.65
CA LYS A 246 18.29 0.77 15.08
C LYS A 246 16.83 0.35 15.29
N ARG A 247 16.00 0.52 14.26
CA ARG A 247 14.57 0.15 14.26
C ARG A 247 14.35 -1.23 13.63
N ALA A 248 15.16 -1.63 12.67
CA ALA A 248 15.15 -2.99 12.14
C ALA A 248 15.65 -3.98 13.20
N LYS A 249 14.75 -4.80 13.75
CA LYS A 249 15.06 -5.74 14.83
C LYS A 249 14.61 -7.15 14.50
N SER A 250 15.46 -8.13 14.79
CA SER A 250 15.06 -9.54 14.82
C SER A 250 14.42 -9.87 16.16
N VAL A 251 13.18 -10.35 16.14
CA VAL A 251 12.48 -10.90 17.32
C VAL A 251 11.99 -12.32 17.03
N GLN A 252 11.46 -13.00 18.03
CA GLN A 252 11.04 -14.39 17.91
C GLN A 252 9.56 -14.56 18.21
N PHE A 253 8.82 -15.13 17.24
CA PHE A 253 7.51 -15.70 17.51
C PHE A 253 7.66 -17.12 18.06
N THR A 254 6.84 -17.50 19.05
CA THR A 254 6.88 -18.85 19.63
C THR A 254 5.62 -19.60 19.25
N THR A 255 5.78 -20.75 18.62
CA THR A 255 4.65 -21.61 18.28
C THR A 255 4.14 -22.39 19.50
N ASP A 256 2.94 -22.95 19.42
CA ASP A 256 2.35 -23.81 20.47
C ASP A 256 3.19 -25.08 20.75
N THR A 257 4.00 -25.54 19.79
CA THR A 257 4.95 -26.65 19.98
C THR A 257 6.25 -26.23 20.68
N GLY A 258 6.43 -24.92 20.93
CA GLY A 258 7.62 -24.34 21.52
C GLY A 258 8.70 -23.94 20.50
N ASP A 259 8.50 -24.24 19.21
CA ASP A 259 9.43 -23.83 18.16
C ASP A 259 9.46 -22.31 17.99
N LYS A 260 10.64 -21.78 17.68
CA LYS A 260 10.89 -20.34 17.52
C LYS A 260 10.98 -19.98 16.04
N ILE A 261 10.37 -18.87 15.65
CA ILE A 261 10.44 -18.31 14.29
C ILE A 261 11.05 -16.92 14.38
N ASN A 262 12.22 -16.73 13.76
CA ASN A 262 12.87 -15.41 13.69
C ASN A 262 12.15 -14.54 12.67
N VAL A 263 11.69 -13.36 13.07
CA VAL A 263 10.95 -12.41 12.23
C VAL A 263 11.50 -10.99 12.38
N GLU A 264 11.21 -10.13 11.40
CA GLU A 264 11.30 -8.67 11.55
C GLU A 264 10.27 -8.21 12.59
N GLN A 265 10.70 -7.47 13.62
CA GLN A 265 9.76 -6.87 14.57
C GLN A 265 8.88 -5.85 13.82
N GLY A 266 7.57 -5.96 13.99
CA GLY A 266 6.62 -5.02 13.41
C GLY A 266 6.40 -3.78 14.29
N TYR A 267 5.72 -2.77 13.75
CA TYR A 267 5.20 -1.67 14.55
C TYR A 267 4.08 -2.22 15.43
N TRP A 268 3.02 -2.72 14.78
CA TRP A 268 2.02 -3.62 15.36
C TRP A 268 2.12 -5.03 14.78
N PHE A 269 3.00 -5.25 13.79
CA PHE A 269 2.98 -6.44 12.93
C PHE A 269 1.66 -6.52 12.11
N SER A 270 1.08 -5.35 11.82
CA SER A 270 -0.03 -5.18 10.88
C SER A 270 0.42 -5.68 9.51
N SER A 271 -0.47 -6.32 8.77
CA SER A 271 -0.13 -6.79 7.41
C SER A 271 0.25 -5.63 6.50
N HIS A 272 -0.31 -4.43 6.71
CA HIS A 272 0.00 -3.20 5.98
C HIS A 272 1.50 -2.86 5.96
N GLU A 273 2.23 -3.17 7.03
CA GLU A 273 3.67 -2.90 7.18
C GLU A 273 4.53 -3.63 6.13
N GLN A 274 3.96 -4.62 5.42
CA GLN A 274 4.60 -5.39 4.36
C GLN A 274 4.41 -4.79 2.95
N TRP A 275 3.81 -3.60 2.82
CA TRP A 275 3.47 -2.98 1.53
C TRP A 275 4.66 -2.90 0.56
N LYS A 276 5.85 -2.57 1.08
CA LYS A 276 7.07 -2.39 0.29
C LYS A 276 7.43 -3.60 -0.58
N PHE A 277 7.05 -4.80 -0.16
CA PHE A 277 7.29 -6.05 -0.89
C PHE A 277 6.41 -6.19 -2.13
N MET A 278 5.36 -5.38 -2.31
CA MET A 278 4.57 -5.34 -3.55
C MET A 278 5.17 -4.39 -4.60
N GLU A 279 5.95 -3.41 -4.16
CA GLU A 279 6.42 -2.29 -5.01
C GLU A 279 7.85 -2.53 -5.52
N LEU A 280 8.74 -3.03 -4.67
CA LEU A 280 10.17 -3.21 -4.98
C LEU A 280 10.61 -4.68 -4.85
N PRO A 281 11.60 -5.14 -5.63
CA PRO A 281 11.97 -6.56 -5.70
C PRO A 281 12.80 -7.04 -4.50
N TYR A 282 12.30 -6.85 -3.27
CA TYR A 282 12.94 -7.28 -2.03
C TYR A 282 13.21 -8.79 -2.00
N PHE A 283 12.37 -9.59 -2.64
CA PHE A 283 12.54 -11.05 -2.72
C PHE A 283 13.80 -11.48 -3.50
N ASP A 284 14.44 -10.57 -4.25
CA ASP A 284 15.70 -10.85 -4.93
C ASP A 284 16.91 -10.83 -3.96
N SER A 285 16.72 -10.37 -2.71
CA SER A 285 17.65 -10.58 -1.59
C SER A 285 17.24 -11.84 -0.83
N ASP A 286 18.11 -12.84 -0.80
CA ASP A 286 17.85 -14.14 -0.14
C ASP A 286 17.42 -13.97 1.33
N ILE A 287 18.18 -13.17 2.09
CA ILE A 287 17.89 -12.93 3.50
C ILE A 287 16.54 -12.20 3.71
N ALA A 288 16.23 -11.20 2.88
CA ALA A 288 14.95 -10.49 2.98
C ALA A 288 13.78 -11.42 2.64
N ASN A 289 13.92 -12.26 1.64
CA ASN A 289 12.91 -13.26 1.28
C ASN A 289 12.65 -14.27 2.42
N ARG A 290 13.73 -14.77 3.04
CA ARG A 290 13.63 -15.74 4.15
C ARG A 290 12.99 -15.12 5.39
N VAL A 291 13.36 -13.89 5.74
CA VAL A 291 12.75 -13.13 6.85
C VAL A 291 11.26 -12.89 6.57
N TYR A 292 10.91 -12.48 5.35
CA TYR A 292 9.52 -12.28 4.95
C TYR A 292 8.69 -13.56 5.12
N LEU A 293 9.16 -14.68 4.58
CA LEU A 293 8.45 -15.96 4.70
C LEU A 293 8.28 -16.40 6.15
N ASN A 294 9.27 -16.15 7.01
CA ASN A 294 9.13 -16.38 8.44
C ASN A 294 8.07 -15.48 9.09
N GLY A 295 8.00 -14.20 8.70
CA GLY A 295 6.93 -13.31 9.15
C GLY A 295 5.54 -13.87 8.82
N GLU A 296 5.39 -14.44 7.64
CA GLU A 296 4.13 -15.03 7.18
C GLU A 296 3.82 -16.40 7.82
N ARG A 297 4.85 -17.18 8.18
CA ARG A 297 4.69 -18.33 9.06
C ARG A 297 4.17 -17.88 10.42
N ALA A 298 4.79 -16.88 11.05
CA ALA A 298 4.32 -16.36 12.34
C ALA A 298 2.88 -15.82 12.25
N ARG A 299 2.54 -15.07 11.20
CA ARG A 299 1.18 -14.53 10.97
C ARG A 299 0.11 -15.62 10.93
N SER A 300 0.38 -16.66 10.14
CA SER A 300 -0.55 -17.78 9.98
C SER A 300 -0.62 -18.67 11.23
N HIS A 301 0.52 -18.93 11.88
CA HIS A 301 0.55 -19.67 13.15
C HIS A 301 -0.18 -18.95 14.26
N PHE A 302 0.01 -17.65 14.43
CA PHE A 302 -0.68 -16.87 15.47
C PHE A 302 -2.19 -17.04 15.37
N SER A 303 -2.76 -16.81 14.18
CA SER A 303 -4.21 -16.90 13.98
C SER A 303 -4.72 -18.33 14.11
N PHE A 304 -3.94 -19.31 13.65
CA PHE A 304 -4.24 -20.73 13.87
C PHE A 304 -4.29 -21.06 15.37
N GLN A 305 -3.20 -20.83 16.13
CA GLN A 305 -3.05 -21.19 17.54
C GLN A 305 -4.09 -20.52 18.44
N LYS A 306 -4.35 -19.23 18.19
CA LYS A 306 -5.38 -18.46 18.91
C LYS A 306 -6.80 -18.72 18.42
N LYS A 307 -6.98 -19.62 17.46
CA LYS A 307 -8.30 -20.03 16.94
C LYS A 307 -9.08 -18.87 16.29
N TYR A 308 -8.38 -17.86 15.75
CA TYR A 308 -9.00 -16.74 15.06
C TYR A 308 -9.53 -17.15 13.67
N ALA A 309 -10.63 -16.51 13.26
CA ALA A 309 -11.26 -16.74 11.94
C ALA A 309 -10.70 -15.83 10.84
N GLY A 310 -9.72 -14.99 11.15
CA GLY A 310 -9.12 -14.08 10.18
C GLY A 310 -7.74 -13.58 10.58
N LEU A 311 -7.24 -12.63 9.80
CA LEU A 311 -5.93 -12.02 9.93
C LEU A 311 -6.06 -10.51 10.22
N PHE A 312 -4.96 -9.91 10.67
CA PHE A 312 -4.94 -8.56 11.24
C PHE A 312 -4.20 -7.58 10.36
N ALA A 313 -4.76 -6.38 10.27
CA ALA A 313 -4.09 -5.21 9.72
C ALA A 313 -4.85 -3.95 10.14
N ALA A 314 -4.20 -2.78 10.02
CA ALA A 314 -4.80 -1.48 10.30
C ALA A 314 -6.04 -1.26 9.41
N VAL A 315 -7.21 -0.99 9.98
CA VAL A 315 -8.45 -1.00 9.19
C VAL A 315 -9.55 -0.17 9.84
N THR A 316 -10.53 0.26 9.06
CA THR A 316 -11.72 0.94 9.59
C THR A 316 -12.53 -0.02 10.46
N ASN A 317 -13.00 0.47 11.61
CA ASN A 317 -13.70 -0.35 12.60
C ASN A 317 -15.11 -0.73 12.15
N VAL A 318 -15.66 -1.78 12.75
CA VAL A 318 -17.04 -2.20 12.55
C VAL A 318 -18.04 -1.14 13.03
N THR A 319 -19.25 -1.20 12.48
CA THR A 319 -20.37 -0.35 12.90
C THR A 319 -21.53 -1.22 13.35
N GLU A 320 -22.10 -0.89 14.51
CA GLU A 320 -23.34 -1.48 14.99
C GLU A 320 -24.46 -1.23 13.96
N PRO A 321 -25.24 -2.25 13.55
CA PRO A 321 -26.27 -2.10 12.53
C PRO A 321 -27.27 -0.96 12.83
N SER A 322 -27.65 -0.79 14.10
CA SER A 322 -28.57 0.29 14.52
C SER A 322 -27.99 1.69 14.37
N ASN A 323 -26.66 1.81 14.31
CA ASN A 323 -25.94 3.08 14.25
C ASN A 323 -25.40 3.37 12.85
N ALA A 324 -25.52 2.43 11.90
CA ALA A 324 -25.03 2.57 10.53
C ALA A 324 -25.64 3.77 9.78
N ALA A 325 -26.87 4.18 10.15
CA ALA A 325 -27.53 5.36 9.59
C ALA A 325 -27.17 6.68 10.31
N LEU A 326 -26.48 6.61 11.46
CA LEU A 326 -26.31 7.76 12.37
C LEU A 326 -24.85 8.20 12.53
N ASN A 327 -23.86 7.40 12.11
CA ASN A 327 -22.45 7.67 12.37
C ASN A 327 -21.67 8.01 11.09
N PRO A 328 -21.11 9.23 10.94
CA PRO A 328 -20.58 9.68 9.66
C PRO A 328 -19.22 9.11 9.25
N LEU A 329 -18.47 8.39 10.11
CA LEU A 329 -17.24 7.59 9.81
C LEU A 329 -16.97 6.64 11.00
N PRO A 330 -16.84 5.30 10.82
CA PRO A 330 -16.44 4.42 11.90
C PRO A 330 -14.99 4.77 12.26
N ALA A 331 -14.62 4.65 13.54
CA ALA A 331 -13.26 4.96 13.96
C ALA A 331 -12.24 4.09 13.20
N TYR A 332 -11.05 4.62 12.93
CA TYR A 332 -9.97 3.84 12.33
C TYR A 332 -9.20 3.09 13.42
N VAL A 333 -8.89 1.81 13.21
CA VAL A 333 -8.09 0.99 14.11
C VAL A 333 -6.71 0.78 13.50
N SER A 334 -5.75 1.62 13.87
CA SER A 334 -4.36 1.47 13.43
C SER A 334 -3.69 0.24 14.06
N ALA A 335 -3.92 0.03 15.36
CA ALA A 335 -3.17 -0.91 16.19
C ALA A 335 -3.76 -2.33 16.20
N ALA A 336 -3.85 -2.96 15.03
CA ALA A 336 -4.28 -4.35 14.87
C ALA A 336 -3.15 -5.20 14.25
N GLY A 337 -2.68 -6.22 15.00
CA GLY A 337 -1.53 -7.03 14.60
C GLY A 337 -1.17 -8.09 15.64
N ILE A 338 0.12 -8.37 15.87
CA ILE A 338 0.58 -9.48 16.71
C ILE A 338 1.48 -8.96 17.84
N GLN A 339 0.92 -8.86 19.05
CA GLN A 339 1.60 -8.21 20.18
C GLN A 339 2.97 -8.82 20.52
N GLU A 340 3.10 -10.15 20.42
CA GLU A 340 4.31 -10.89 20.81
C GLU A 340 5.54 -10.57 19.95
N ILE A 341 5.34 -9.98 18.76
CA ILE A 341 6.38 -9.60 17.79
C ILE A 341 6.21 -8.16 17.29
N ALA A 342 5.45 -7.35 18.02
CA ALA A 342 5.25 -5.93 17.79
C ALA A 342 6.14 -5.08 18.70
N SER A 343 6.45 -3.86 18.27
CA SER A 343 7.15 -2.86 19.09
C SER A 343 6.19 -1.93 19.84
N GLN A 344 4.98 -1.75 19.31
CA GLN A 344 3.91 -0.96 19.92
C GLN A 344 2.82 -1.83 20.54
N PRO A 345 2.04 -1.28 21.49
CA PRO A 345 0.84 -1.94 21.98
C PRO A 345 -0.19 -2.16 20.87
N VAL A 346 -0.61 -3.40 20.70
CA VAL A 346 -1.75 -3.80 19.86
C VAL A 346 -3.03 -3.52 20.65
N GLN A 347 -3.97 -2.78 20.05
CA GLN A 347 -5.24 -2.40 20.70
C GLN A 347 -6.28 -3.51 20.62
N THR A 348 -6.29 -4.31 19.56
CA THR A 348 -7.31 -5.34 19.37
C THR A 348 -6.83 -6.50 18.52
N ASN A 349 -7.29 -7.71 18.89
CA ASN A 349 -7.28 -8.91 18.07
C ASN A 349 -8.70 -9.44 17.81
N ASN A 350 -9.71 -8.55 17.91
CA ASN A 350 -11.11 -8.87 17.71
C ASN A 350 -11.69 -8.35 16.38
N LEU A 351 -10.84 -7.78 15.52
CA LEU A 351 -11.21 -7.19 14.25
C LEU A 351 -10.38 -7.85 13.14
N PHE A 352 -11.05 -8.47 12.18
CA PHE A 352 -10.41 -9.13 11.06
C PHE A 352 -10.70 -8.40 9.76
N THR A 353 -9.79 -8.46 8.81
CA THR A 353 -9.97 -7.85 7.50
C THR A 353 -9.39 -8.72 6.39
N PRO A 354 -10.09 -8.90 5.25
CA PRO A 354 -9.62 -9.76 4.16
C PRO A 354 -8.21 -9.41 3.68
N TYR A 355 -7.85 -8.12 3.63
CA TYR A 355 -6.51 -7.72 3.21
C TYR A 355 -5.40 -8.09 4.18
N GLY A 356 -5.71 -8.48 5.42
CA GLY A 356 -4.73 -9.09 6.31
C GLY A 356 -4.04 -10.34 5.72
N ALA A 357 -4.60 -10.91 4.65
CA ALA A 357 -4.01 -12.02 3.91
C ALA A 357 -3.05 -11.61 2.78
N PHE A 358 -2.96 -10.32 2.40
CA PHE A 358 -2.20 -9.91 1.21
C PHE A 358 -0.72 -10.34 1.26
N PRO A 359 0.00 -10.29 2.40
CA PRO A 359 1.41 -10.65 2.38
C PRO A 359 1.60 -12.17 2.16
N LEU A 360 0.76 -13.01 2.79
CA LEU A 360 0.70 -14.45 2.46
C LEU A 360 0.42 -14.70 0.97
N ILE A 361 -0.50 -13.93 0.35
CA ILE A 361 -0.89 -14.08 -1.07
C ILE A 361 0.25 -13.70 -2.02
N LEU A 362 1.03 -12.68 -1.66
CA LEU A 362 2.03 -12.06 -2.52
C LEU A 362 3.10 -13.07 -2.95
N HIS A 363 3.67 -13.82 -2.01
CA HIS A 363 4.75 -14.76 -2.29
C HIS A 363 4.21 -16.14 -2.74
N PRO A 364 4.72 -16.74 -3.85
CA PRO A 364 4.22 -18.01 -4.38
C PRO A 364 4.16 -19.16 -3.37
N THR A 365 5.17 -19.29 -2.50
CA THR A 365 5.25 -20.36 -1.48
C THR A 365 4.12 -20.30 -0.45
N SER A 366 3.70 -19.11 -0.02
CA SER A 366 2.65 -18.92 0.98
C SER A 366 1.27 -18.69 0.38
N ARG A 367 1.19 -18.40 -0.93
CA ARG A 367 -0.03 -17.98 -1.62
C ARG A 367 -1.25 -18.89 -1.40
N PRO A 368 -1.13 -20.23 -1.45
CA PRO A 368 -2.29 -21.10 -1.19
C PRO A 368 -2.91 -20.86 0.19
N TYR A 369 -2.10 -20.62 1.21
CA TYR A 369 -2.54 -20.34 2.57
C TYR A 369 -3.17 -18.95 2.69
N GLY A 370 -2.57 -17.96 2.03
CA GLY A 370 -3.12 -16.60 1.96
C GLY A 370 -4.51 -16.59 1.32
N LEU A 371 -4.68 -17.30 0.20
CA LEU A 371 -5.98 -17.42 -0.47
C LEU A 371 -7.00 -18.17 0.40
N ALA A 372 -6.57 -19.18 1.16
CA ALA A 372 -7.44 -19.88 2.10
C ALA A 372 -7.93 -18.96 3.24
N TRP A 373 -7.03 -18.16 3.83
CA TRP A 373 -7.40 -17.17 4.86
C TRP A 373 -8.30 -16.06 4.31
N TYR A 374 -7.99 -15.53 3.13
CA TYR A 374 -8.84 -14.56 2.43
C TYR A 374 -10.24 -15.15 2.22
N ALA A 375 -10.33 -16.36 1.65
CA ALA A 375 -11.61 -17.04 1.47
C ALA A 375 -12.36 -17.24 2.79
N ASN A 376 -11.69 -17.66 3.87
CA ASN A 376 -12.33 -17.84 5.18
C ASN A 376 -12.95 -16.55 5.72
N MET A 377 -12.24 -15.42 5.60
CA MET A 377 -12.77 -14.10 5.99
C MET A 377 -13.96 -13.67 5.12
N LEU A 378 -13.94 -13.97 3.82
CA LEU A 378 -15.06 -13.69 2.92
C LEU A 378 -16.31 -14.55 3.19
N GLN A 379 -16.18 -15.68 3.89
CA GLN A 379 -17.34 -16.49 4.33
C GLN A 379 -18.06 -15.88 5.53
N GLY A 380 -17.50 -14.82 6.14
CA GLY A 380 -18.18 -14.07 7.20
C GLY A 380 -19.48 -13.43 6.72
N PRO A 381 -20.48 -13.28 7.61
CA PRO A 381 -21.71 -12.56 7.29
C PRO A 381 -21.43 -11.18 6.69
N LEU A 382 -22.06 -10.87 5.55
CA LEU A 382 -21.95 -9.60 4.83
C LEU A 382 -20.53 -9.22 4.37
N MET A 383 -19.59 -10.17 4.31
CA MET A 383 -18.21 -9.91 3.87
C MET A 383 -17.99 -9.96 2.36
N GLN A 384 -19.04 -10.19 1.59
CA GLN A 384 -19.07 -10.11 0.14
C GLN A 384 -20.33 -9.36 -0.30
N GLY A 385 -20.18 -8.46 -1.26
CA GLY A 385 -21.27 -7.74 -1.89
C GLY A 385 -21.02 -7.49 -3.39
N PRO A 386 -21.86 -6.68 -4.05
CA PRO A 386 -21.78 -6.43 -5.48
C PRO A 386 -20.45 -5.84 -5.97
N GLN A 387 -19.68 -5.23 -5.06
CA GLN A 387 -18.35 -4.66 -5.29
C GLN A 387 -17.19 -5.49 -4.70
N GLY A 388 -17.43 -6.77 -4.40
CA GLY A 388 -16.42 -7.68 -3.84
C GLY A 388 -16.39 -7.68 -2.32
N SER A 389 -15.21 -7.78 -1.71
CA SER A 389 -15.04 -7.88 -0.27
C SER A 389 -15.46 -6.62 0.48
N THR A 390 -15.97 -6.80 1.70
CA THR A 390 -16.24 -5.73 2.66
C THR A 390 -14.99 -5.43 3.51
N GLU A 391 -14.88 -4.21 4.03
CA GLU A 391 -13.71 -3.69 4.75
C GLU A 391 -13.21 -4.58 5.91
N SER A 392 -14.05 -4.85 6.91
CA SER A 392 -13.66 -5.59 8.11
C SER A 392 -14.86 -6.21 8.83
N ILE A 393 -14.59 -7.17 9.70
CA ILE A 393 -15.58 -7.91 10.48
C ILE A 393 -15.14 -8.12 11.92
N TRP A 394 -16.10 -8.08 12.84
CA TRP A 394 -15.88 -8.41 14.25
C TRP A 394 -15.64 -9.91 14.43
N PHE A 395 -14.91 -10.30 15.47
CA PHE A 395 -14.38 -11.67 15.61
C PHE A 395 -15.43 -12.79 15.57
N ASP A 396 -16.65 -12.53 16.02
CA ASP A 396 -17.77 -13.48 16.05
C ASP A 396 -18.69 -13.40 14.83
N GLY A 397 -18.46 -12.41 13.95
CA GLY A 397 -19.27 -12.12 12.77
C GLY A 397 -20.57 -11.37 13.05
N SER A 398 -20.73 -10.75 14.23
CA SER A 398 -21.94 -9.98 14.59
C SER A 398 -22.03 -8.63 13.88
N MET A 399 -20.89 -8.04 13.50
CA MET A 399 -20.81 -6.73 12.87
C MET A 399 -19.77 -6.68 11.75
N ILE A 400 -20.07 -5.91 10.72
CA ILE A 400 -19.12 -5.50 9.68
C ILE A 400 -18.81 -4.00 9.76
N CYS A 401 -17.71 -3.58 9.15
CA CYS A 401 -17.53 -2.21 8.71
C CYS A 401 -18.17 -2.06 7.32
N PRO A 402 -19.29 -1.33 7.17
CA PRO A 402 -20.00 -1.21 5.90
C PRO A 402 -19.34 -0.15 5.01
N VAL A 403 -18.04 -0.31 4.77
CA VAL A 403 -17.19 0.56 3.95
C VAL A 403 -16.42 -0.33 2.97
N GLN A 404 -15.91 0.28 1.91
CA GLN A 404 -14.95 -0.30 0.99
C GLN A 404 -13.86 0.72 0.70
N THR A 405 -12.59 0.35 0.92
CA THR A 405 -11.43 1.22 0.65
C THR A 405 -10.44 0.54 -0.30
N TRP A 406 -9.54 1.33 -0.89
CA TRP A 406 -8.43 0.78 -1.68
C TRP A 406 -7.51 -0.10 -0.83
N ASP A 407 -7.26 0.30 0.42
CA ASP A 407 -6.35 -0.39 1.34
C ASP A 407 -6.87 -1.79 1.67
N SER A 408 -8.15 -1.90 2.03
CA SER A 408 -8.73 -3.19 2.45
C SER A 408 -9.11 -4.13 1.30
N LYS A 409 -9.05 -3.66 0.06
CA LYS A 409 -9.48 -4.43 -1.12
C LYS A 409 -8.35 -4.61 -2.11
N ILE A 410 -7.82 -3.49 -2.61
CA ILE A 410 -6.99 -3.47 -3.80
C ILE A 410 -5.53 -3.82 -3.49
N THR A 411 -5.10 -3.67 -2.24
CA THR A 411 -3.85 -4.28 -1.73
C THR A 411 -3.85 -5.80 -1.96
N THR A 412 -4.97 -6.48 -1.68
CA THR A 412 -5.13 -7.92 -1.94
C THR A 412 -5.09 -8.23 -3.43
N VAL A 413 -5.76 -7.41 -4.25
CA VAL A 413 -5.76 -7.54 -5.71
C VAL A 413 -4.35 -7.38 -6.28
N SER A 414 -3.59 -6.40 -5.79
CA SER A 414 -2.18 -6.18 -6.15
C SER A 414 -1.33 -7.41 -5.79
N ALA A 415 -1.47 -7.93 -4.57
CA ALA A 415 -0.76 -9.13 -4.13
C ALA A 415 -1.10 -10.37 -4.97
N MET A 416 -2.36 -10.57 -5.35
CA MET A 416 -2.78 -11.65 -6.25
C MET A 416 -2.14 -11.55 -7.64
N ASN A 417 -1.80 -10.35 -8.10
CA ASN A 417 -1.03 -10.11 -9.32
C ASN A 417 0.48 -10.27 -9.14
N GLY A 418 0.96 -10.55 -7.92
CA GLY A 418 2.39 -10.60 -7.59
C GLY A 418 3.02 -9.22 -7.33
N GLY A 419 2.21 -8.19 -7.10
CA GLY A 419 2.66 -6.80 -7.04
C GLY A 419 3.14 -6.28 -8.39
N ILE A 420 3.90 -5.18 -8.38
CA ILE A 420 4.50 -4.57 -9.57
C ILE A 420 5.99 -4.90 -9.74
N LEU A 421 6.45 -5.95 -9.04
CA LEU A 421 7.86 -6.31 -8.88
C LEU A 421 8.62 -6.47 -10.18
N ASP A 422 8.00 -7.12 -11.17
CA ASP A 422 8.63 -7.34 -12.47
C ASP A 422 8.84 -6.04 -13.24
N LEU A 423 7.89 -5.10 -13.15
CA LEU A 423 7.96 -3.80 -13.79
C LEU A 423 9.03 -2.93 -13.12
N THR A 424 9.05 -2.85 -11.79
CA THR A 424 10.04 -2.05 -11.06
C THR A 424 11.43 -2.65 -11.17
N ARG A 425 11.58 -3.98 -11.18
CA ARG A 425 12.84 -4.67 -11.49
C ARG A 425 13.37 -4.29 -12.87
N LYS A 426 12.54 -4.35 -13.91
CA LYS A 426 12.92 -3.94 -15.27
C LYS A 426 13.31 -2.46 -15.31
N TYR A 427 12.54 -1.60 -14.65
CA TYR A 427 12.82 -0.17 -14.58
C TYR A 427 14.20 0.08 -13.93
N LEU A 428 14.46 -0.47 -12.74
CA LEU A 428 15.73 -0.34 -12.02
C LEU A 428 16.92 -0.85 -12.85
N LYS A 429 16.77 -2.00 -13.53
CA LYS A 429 17.80 -2.53 -14.44
C LYS A 429 18.06 -1.57 -15.59
N SER A 430 17.02 -0.99 -16.19
CA SER A 430 17.17 -0.01 -17.28
C SER A 430 17.88 1.28 -16.86
N LYS A 431 17.86 1.59 -15.56
CA LYS A 431 18.53 2.76 -14.96
C LYS A 431 19.90 2.44 -14.35
N GLY A 432 20.36 1.19 -14.38
CA GLY A 432 21.59 0.76 -13.71
C GLY A 432 21.56 0.90 -12.19
N LYS A 433 20.36 0.81 -11.58
CA LYS A 433 20.13 1.00 -10.14
C LYS A 433 19.74 -0.29 -9.40
N TYR A 434 19.48 -1.36 -10.14
CA TYR A 434 19.05 -2.64 -9.57
C TYR A 434 20.06 -3.23 -8.58
N ASP A 435 21.34 -3.32 -8.96
CA ASP A 435 22.37 -3.90 -8.09
C ASP A 435 22.60 -3.06 -6.82
N ALA A 436 22.46 -1.74 -6.92
CA ALA A 436 22.54 -0.84 -5.76
C ALA A 436 21.38 -1.09 -4.78
N PHE A 437 20.15 -1.26 -5.29
CA PHE A 437 18.99 -1.63 -4.48
C PHE A 437 19.19 -2.98 -3.79
N VAL A 438 19.43 -4.04 -4.56
CA VAL A 438 19.58 -5.40 -4.00
C VAL A 438 20.77 -5.48 -3.06
N GLY A 439 21.88 -4.82 -3.39
CA GLY A 439 23.06 -4.73 -2.54
C GLY A 439 22.76 -4.05 -1.20
N ARG A 440 22.01 -2.94 -1.21
CA ARG A 440 21.58 -2.26 0.03
C ARG A 440 20.69 -3.17 0.87
N VAL A 441 19.62 -3.73 0.29
CA VAL A 441 18.72 -4.63 1.02
C VAL A 441 19.49 -5.82 1.59
N THR A 442 20.35 -6.45 0.81
CA THR A 442 21.15 -7.59 1.27
C THR A 442 22.05 -7.19 2.45
N LYS A 443 22.73 -6.06 2.35
CA LYS A 443 23.61 -5.55 3.42
C LYS A 443 22.82 -5.32 4.71
N GLU A 444 21.81 -4.46 4.68
CA GLU A 444 21.11 -4.03 5.90
C GLU A 444 20.37 -5.20 6.57
N TRP A 445 19.81 -6.15 5.79
CA TRP A 445 19.13 -7.32 6.34
C TRP A 445 20.12 -8.34 6.88
N THR A 446 21.26 -8.54 6.22
CA THR A 446 22.30 -9.44 6.75
C THR A 446 22.87 -8.91 8.06
N GLU A 447 23.03 -7.58 8.19
CA GLU A 447 23.49 -6.97 9.43
C GLU A 447 22.47 -7.13 10.58
N THR A 448 21.17 -7.09 10.29
CA THR A 448 20.12 -7.25 11.32
C THR A 448 19.80 -8.71 11.67
N PHE A 449 19.74 -9.60 10.67
CA PHE A 449 19.24 -10.97 10.83
C PHE A 449 20.34 -12.05 10.76
N GLY A 450 21.57 -11.65 10.42
CA GLY A 450 22.70 -12.54 10.21
C GLY A 450 22.68 -13.23 8.84
N SER A 451 23.80 -13.89 8.50
CA SER A 451 23.96 -14.67 7.26
C SER A 451 23.64 -16.16 7.41
N GLY A 452 23.33 -16.61 8.63
CA GLY A 452 23.07 -18.01 8.96
C GLY A 452 21.63 -18.45 8.68
N THR A 453 21.32 -19.70 9.07
CA THR A 453 19.95 -20.22 9.08
C THR A 453 19.12 -19.49 10.12
N LEU A 454 17.92 -19.04 9.74
CA LEU A 454 16.96 -18.42 10.64
C LEU A 454 16.18 -19.52 11.35
N GLN A 455 15.84 -19.32 12.63
CA GLN A 455 14.96 -20.27 13.31
C GLN A 455 13.56 -20.21 12.67
N GLY A 456 12.91 -21.36 12.53
CA GLY A 456 11.54 -21.46 12.02
C GLY A 456 11.40 -21.58 10.49
N GLU A 457 12.49 -21.61 9.72
CA GLU A 457 12.41 -21.76 8.25
C GLU A 457 11.79 -23.09 7.81
N ASN A 458 11.87 -24.11 8.66
CA ASN A 458 11.30 -25.43 8.46
C ASN A 458 9.83 -25.55 8.90
N GLN A 459 9.24 -24.49 9.48
CA GLN A 459 7.85 -24.51 9.90
C GLN A 459 6.93 -24.35 8.68
N ASP A 460 5.89 -25.15 8.61
CA ASP A 460 4.85 -24.98 7.59
C ASP A 460 4.00 -23.75 7.89
N PHE A 461 3.43 -23.16 6.85
CA PHE A 461 2.34 -22.19 6.98
C PHE A 461 1.08 -22.88 7.51
N LYS A 462 0.21 -22.14 8.19
CA LYS A 462 -1.07 -22.66 8.69
C LYS A 462 -2.25 -22.10 7.91
N GLY A 463 -3.21 -22.95 7.59
CA GLY A 463 -4.50 -22.55 7.05
C GLY A 463 -5.50 -22.18 8.16
N PRO A 464 -6.65 -21.59 7.80
CA PRO A 464 -7.73 -21.37 8.75
C PRO A 464 -8.26 -22.70 9.31
N GLN A 465 -8.58 -22.73 10.61
CA GLN A 465 -9.22 -23.88 11.27
C GLN A 465 -10.62 -23.58 11.84
N ASN A 466 -10.99 -22.30 11.92
CA ASN A 466 -12.30 -21.85 12.40
C ASN A 466 -12.91 -20.86 11.40
N GLY A 467 -14.23 -20.93 11.27
CA GLY A 467 -15.04 -19.89 10.63
C GLY A 467 -15.72 -18.99 11.67
N PHE A 468 -16.63 -18.15 11.20
CA PHE A 468 -17.45 -17.30 12.06
C PHE A 468 -18.60 -18.10 12.69
N SER A 469 -18.94 -17.79 13.94
CA SER A 469 -19.97 -18.51 14.71
C SER A 469 -21.40 -18.13 14.34
N ASN A 470 -21.61 -16.94 13.78
CA ASN A 470 -22.94 -16.47 13.41
C ASN A 470 -23.40 -17.04 12.06
N ALA A 471 -24.72 -17.22 11.93
CA ALA A 471 -25.34 -17.77 10.73
C ALA A 471 -25.02 -16.92 9.49
N TRP A 472 -24.82 -17.59 8.36
CA TRP A 472 -24.59 -16.96 7.06
C TRP A 472 -25.69 -15.96 6.72
N LYS A 473 -25.31 -14.67 6.66
CA LYS A 473 -26.16 -13.58 6.14
C LYS A 473 -25.42 -12.95 4.97
N SER A 474 -26.05 -12.88 3.80
CA SER A 474 -25.52 -12.21 2.62
C SER A 474 -26.31 -10.93 2.34
N PHE A 475 -25.71 -9.99 1.62
CA PHE A 475 -26.50 -8.94 0.98
C PHE A 475 -27.47 -9.58 -0.03
N PRO A 476 -28.67 -9.01 -0.23
CA PRO A 476 -29.55 -9.42 -1.31
C PRO A 476 -28.87 -9.13 -2.65
N CYS A 477 -28.71 -10.17 -3.48
CA CYS A 477 -28.11 -10.06 -4.81
C CYS A 477 -29.11 -9.63 -5.88
#